data_AF-A0AAD6IXI7-F1
#
_entry.id   AF-A0AAD6IXI7-F1
#
_cell.length_a   1.000
_cell.length_b   1.000
_cell.length_c   1.000
_cell.angle_alpha   90.00
_cell.angle_beta   90.00
_cell.angle_gamma   90.00
#
_symmetry.space_group_name_H-M   'P 1'
#
loop_
_entity.id
_entity.type
_entity.pdbx_description
1 polymer ?
#
loop_
_entity_poly.entity_id
_entity_poly.type
_entity_poly.pdbx_seq_one_letter_code
_entity_poly.pdbx_strand_id
1 'polypeptide(L)'
;MPDSGKWLIEKDEIKHWLNEEKSKLWCFGGPGAGKTFLCSSIIDYIHGESKTVNTKERRKREQSSSNGSQGSIAWIYCQEFYKQTQTALCHSLIRQICLSEFELQPTCDIDKLKEIIRKFAQASKASTTDGCFEFLRELVEGCRECTIVIDAFDECVEVDSEGNARERLIRELIDMPIRLLVLSRKLPVLENVFTGWDSIEIQPWEPEVRRFIRWSLSEKRLSEPFVTALETYRTEHIGKGDGDLRKIIEEVLCEKYKRVFNLVGIQMDAIIRLDRWGEVLGVLKKFPEANDQGDTPNLQQQVYTQTISRIKISDHNDMGFRALQWIYAAKRPLSHDELSHAISTTDFSDRSQFLNSVPSYNRIVDYCQGLVVYLTETQKFNFFHPSVKEYLDSTKLSPNVVITEFHAGIDSMVARRCIRYLVHTPKFNPPLEKGLFLYATQHWYKHLEKESARALLGDWRPLIAEAADETDVTYKKWTNRHGEIFRRPLEIACRFKIEWLLSLLFEGNIEGLPFSLEREMLVVARYLPKEFAEKLRLCLT
;
A
#
# COMPACT_ATOMS: atom_id res chain seq x y z
N MET A 1 13.14 15.72 1.03
CA MET A 1 13.65 17.12 1.06
C MET A 1 14.24 17.39 2.44
N PRO A 2 15.45 17.97 2.57
CA PRO A 2 16.03 18.30 3.88
C PRO A 2 15.15 19.30 4.66
N ASP A 3 15.11 19.16 5.99
CA ASP A 3 14.35 20.00 6.94
C ASP A 3 12.83 20.06 6.72
N SER A 4 12.29 19.16 5.90
CA SER A 4 10.86 19.07 5.67
C SER A 4 10.14 18.58 6.93
N GLY A 5 8.93 19.07 7.19
CA GLY A 5 8.13 18.71 8.37
C GLY A 5 8.54 19.37 9.70
N LYS A 6 9.66 20.11 9.77
CA LYS A 6 10.14 20.76 11.00
C LYS A 6 9.15 21.77 11.59
N TRP A 7 8.41 22.48 10.74
CA TRP A 7 7.40 23.46 11.15
C TRP A 7 6.36 22.87 12.13
N LEU A 8 6.04 21.59 11.98
CA LEU A 8 5.07 20.92 12.85
C LEU A 8 5.67 20.68 14.24
N ILE A 9 6.94 20.30 14.30
CA ILE A 9 7.66 20.04 15.56
C ILE A 9 7.77 21.31 16.40
N GLU A 10 7.79 22.48 15.76
CA GLU A 10 7.87 23.77 16.43
C GLU A 10 6.53 24.24 17.02
N LYS A 11 5.42 23.57 16.73
CA LYS A 11 4.11 23.89 17.32
C LYS A 11 4.08 23.64 18.82
N ASP A 12 3.36 24.51 19.53
CA ASP A 12 3.25 24.45 20.98
C ASP A 12 2.51 23.19 21.45
N GLU A 13 1.53 22.72 20.69
CA GLU A 13 0.79 21.49 20.98
C GLU A 13 1.69 20.24 20.88
N ILE A 14 2.61 20.20 19.90
CA ILE A 14 3.59 19.11 19.78
C ILE A 14 4.61 19.18 20.92
N LYS A 15 5.09 20.37 21.27
CA LYS A 15 6.02 20.57 22.40
C LYS A 15 5.37 20.19 23.72
N HIS A 16 4.13 20.58 23.94
CA HIS A 16 3.34 20.20 25.12
C HIS A 16 3.19 18.67 25.20
N TRP A 17 2.74 18.05 24.11
CA TRP A 17 2.63 16.60 24.02
C TRP A 17 3.95 15.87 24.32
N LEU A 18 5.08 16.34 23.79
CA LEU A 18 6.39 15.72 24.03
C LEU A 18 6.88 15.83 25.49
N ASN A 19 6.48 16.88 26.21
CA ASN A 19 7.00 17.17 27.56
C ASN A 19 6.17 16.52 28.69
N GLU A 20 4.95 16.08 28.40
CA GLU A 20 4.01 15.52 29.38
C GLU A 20 3.93 13.99 29.24
N GLU A 21 4.02 13.24 30.34
CA GLU A 21 4.14 11.76 30.32
C GLU A 21 2.87 11.02 29.84
N LYS A 22 1.69 11.61 29.99
CA LYS A 22 0.37 10.99 29.69
C LYS A 22 -0.47 11.82 28.71
N SER A 23 0.19 12.65 27.91
CA SER A 23 -0.44 13.55 26.96
C SER A 23 -1.00 12.80 25.76
N LYS A 24 -2.04 13.38 25.18
CA LYS A 24 -2.74 12.82 24.04
C LYS A 24 -2.95 13.91 23.00
N LEU A 25 -2.54 13.62 21.77
CA LEU A 25 -2.57 14.58 20.68
C LEU A 25 -3.22 13.95 19.45
N TRP A 26 -4.20 14.66 18.88
CA TRP A 26 -4.87 14.26 17.65
C TRP A 26 -4.54 15.21 16.51
N CYS A 27 -3.82 14.72 15.52
CA CYS A 27 -3.49 15.44 14.30
C CYS A 27 -4.43 15.01 13.17
N PHE A 28 -5.41 15.83 12.82
CA PHE A 28 -6.37 15.49 11.77
C PHE A 28 -6.17 16.32 10.51
N GLY A 29 -6.55 15.79 9.35
CA GLY A 29 -6.46 16.56 8.10
C GLY A 29 -7.05 15.83 6.91
N GLY A 30 -7.25 16.57 5.82
CA GLY A 30 -7.80 16.02 4.58
C GLY A 30 -6.94 14.91 3.95
N PRO A 31 -7.51 14.13 3.01
CA PRO A 31 -6.74 13.20 2.20
C PRO A 31 -5.64 13.96 1.43
N GLY A 32 -4.41 13.46 1.44
CA GLY A 32 -3.30 14.10 0.74
C GLY A 32 -2.67 15.32 1.42
N ALA A 33 -3.06 15.65 2.67
CA ALA A 33 -2.49 16.78 3.42
C ALA A 33 -1.04 16.56 3.92
N GLY A 34 -0.50 15.34 3.78
CA GLY A 34 0.88 15.01 4.20
C GLY A 34 1.01 14.40 5.60
N LYS A 35 -0.09 13.91 6.20
CA LYS A 35 -0.11 13.32 7.55
C LYS A 35 0.95 12.23 7.75
N THR A 36 0.99 11.20 6.90
CA THR A 36 1.97 10.10 7.00
C THR A 36 3.42 10.60 6.94
N PHE A 37 3.71 11.56 6.06
CA PHE A 37 5.04 12.16 5.97
C PHE A 37 5.42 12.92 7.26
N LEU A 38 4.47 13.67 7.82
CA LEU A 38 4.66 14.39 9.08
C LEU A 38 4.78 13.43 10.27
N CYS A 39 4.05 12.31 10.26
CA CYS A 39 4.19 11.24 11.23
C CYS A 39 5.62 10.70 11.26
N SER A 40 6.17 10.33 10.09
CA SER A 40 7.56 9.87 10.00
C SER A 40 8.55 10.95 10.47
N SER A 41 8.30 12.23 10.15
CA SER A 41 9.14 13.34 10.61
C SER A 41 9.15 13.49 12.14
N ILE A 42 8.00 13.25 12.80
CA ILE A 42 7.88 13.25 14.27
C ILE A 42 8.62 12.04 14.85
N ILE A 43 8.44 10.84 14.27
CA ILE A 43 9.12 9.62 14.72
C ILE A 43 10.65 9.79 14.61
N ASP A 44 11.17 10.27 13.48
CA ASP A 44 12.60 10.54 13.25
C ASP A 44 13.15 11.55 14.26
N TYR A 45 12.34 12.56 14.62
CA TYR A 45 12.70 13.56 15.62
C TYR A 45 12.78 12.97 17.02
N ILE A 46 11.81 12.14 17.41
CA ILE A 46 11.79 11.47 18.71
C ILE A 46 12.93 10.47 18.81
N HIS A 47 13.22 9.69 17.75
CA HIS A 47 14.34 8.75 17.69
C HIS A 47 15.72 9.42 17.70
N GLY A 48 15.81 10.72 17.42
CA GLY A 48 17.10 11.42 17.33
C GLY A 48 17.87 11.11 16.04
N GLU A 49 17.23 10.48 15.06
CA GLU A 49 17.80 10.15 13.74
C GLU A 49 17.80 11.33 12.75
N SER A 50 17.25 12.47 13.15
CA SER A 50 17.20 13.66 12.29
C SER A 50 18.61 14.13 11.89
N LYS A 51 19.01 13.84 10.65
CA LYS A 51 20.29 14.20 10.00
C LYS A 51 20.60 15.71 9.96
N THR A 52 19.75 16.57 10.52
CA THR A 52 19.79 18.04 10.37
C THR A 52 19.60 18.82 11.67
N VAL A 53 19.56 18.17 12.83
CA VAL A 53 19.59 18.91 14.11
C VAL A 53 21.04 19.31 14.37
N ASN A 54 21.32 20.61 14.27
CA ASN A 54 22.60 21.20 14.59
C ASN A 54 23.13 20.65 15.93
N THR A 55 24.40 20.27 15.96
CA THR A 55 25.12 19.68 17.09
C THR A 55 25.02 20.50 18.39
N LYS A 56 24.57 21.76 18.32
CA LYS A 56 24.31 22.65 19.46
C LYS A 56 22.99 22.36 20.20
N GLU A 57 21.92 21.93 19.52
CA GLU A 57 20.65 21.58 20.17
C GLU A 57 20.68 20.20 20.81
N ARG A 58 21.38 19.25 20.16
CA ARG A 58 21.70 17.94 20.73
C ARG A 58 22.50 18.07 22.04
N ARG A 59 23.52 18.96 22.06
CA ARG A 59 24.27 19.32 23.27
C ARG A 59 23.44 20.04 24.33
N LYS A 60 22.49 20.90 23.94
CA LYS A 60 21.55 21.53 24.91
C LYS A 60 20.60 20.51 25.55
N ARG A 61 20.10 19.53 24.80
CA ARG A 61 19.28 18.42 25.34
C ARG A 61 20.08 17.52 26.28
N GLU A 62 21.30 17.16 25.89
CA GLU A 62 22.23 16.40 26.72
C GLU A 62 22.67 17.16 27.99
N GLN A 63 22.64 18.50 28.00
CA GLN A 63 23.03 19.33 29.15
C GLN A 63 21.87 19.85 30.01
N SER A 64 20.63 19.87 29.50
CA SER A 64 19.45 20.39 30.25
C SER A 64 18.62 19.28 30.91
N SER A 65 18.77 18.03 30.48
CA SER A 65 18.18 16.88 31.15
C SER A 65 19.24 16.18 31.99
N SER A 66 19.25 16.43 33.29
CA SER A 66 20.13 15.76 34.26
C SER A 66 19.83 14.25 34.45
N ASN A 67 19.05 13.64 33.55
CA ASN A 67 18.79 12.20 33.40
C ASN A 67 18.56 11.90 31.90
N GLY A 68 19.64 11.82 31.12
CA GLY A 68 19.64 11.73 29.65
C GLY A 68 19.23 10.37 29.08
N SER A 69 18.04 9.89 29.40
CA SER A 69 17.55 8.59 28.91
C SER A 69 16.28 8.78 28.08
N GLN A 70 16.36 8.47 26.78
CA GLN A 70 15.26 8.54 25.82
C GLN A 70 14.25 7.42 26.12
N GLY A 71 12.97 7.76 26.30
CA GLY A 71 11.92 6.78 26.58
C GLY A 71 11.62 5.84 25.42
N SER A 72 10.88 4.76 25.71
CA SER A 72 10.38 3.81 24.73
C SER A 72 9.52 4.48 23.66
N ILE A 73 9.63 4.00 22.42
CA ILE A 73 8.79 4.44 21.30
C ILE A 73 8.34 3.27 20.45
N ALA A 74 7.08 3.30 20.04
CA ALA A 74 6.50 2.38 19.07
C ALA A 74 5.53 3.12 18.14
N TRP A 75 5.32 2.58 16.95
CA TRP A 75 4.38 3.15 15.99
C TRP A 75 3.62 2.11 15.19
N ILE A 76 2.46 2.54 14.68
CA ILE A 76 1.61 1.78 13.76
C ILE A 76 1.33 2.66 12.54
N TYR A 77 1.56 2.12 11.35
CA TYR A 77 1.00 2.64 10.11
C TYR A 77 -0.22 1.79 9.75
N CYS A 78 -1.43 2.30 10.01
CA CYS A 78 -2.66 1.61 9.60
C CYS A 78 -2.75 1.64 8.07
N GLN A 79 -3.07 0.50 7.45
CA GLN A 79 -3.17 0.37 5.99
C GLN A 79 -4.29 -0.58 5.61
N GLU A 80 -5.26 -0.12 4.80
CA GLU A 80 -6.48 -0.88 4.46
C GLU A 80 -6.20 -2.29 3.87
N PHE A 81 -5.14 -2.45 3.08
CA PHE A 81 -4.83 -3.69 2.38
C PHE A 81 -4.33 -4.82 3.28
N TYR A 82 -3.66 -4.47 4.37
CA TYR A 82 -3.23 -5.42 5.37
C TYR A 82 -4.34 -5.42 6.39
N LYS A 83 -5.27 -6.38 6.32
CA LYS A 83 -6.31 -6.59 7.34
C LYS A 83 -5.66 -6.94 8.68
N GLN A 84 -5.02 -5.95 9.31
CA GLN A 84 -4.24 -6.04 10.53
C GLN A 84 -5.25 -6.31 11.65
N THR A 85 -5.19 -7.50 12.22
CA THR A 85 -5.99 -7.83 13.40
C THR A 85 -5.46 -7.05 14.60
N GLN A 86 -6.31 -6.82 15.59
CA GLN A 86 -5.89 -6.16 16.83
C GLN A 86 -4.72 -6.90 17.50
N THR A 87 -4.75 -8.24 17.48
CA THR A 87 -3.67 -9.07 18.02
C THR A 87 -2.34 -8.78 17.33
N ALA A 88 -2.33 -8.69 15.99
CA ALA A 88 -1.11 -8.41 15.22
C ALA A 88 -0.57 -7.00 15.49
N LEU A 89 -1.45 -6.00 15.61
CA LEU A 89 -1.07 -4.63 15.98
C LEU A 89 -0.47 -4.59 17.39
N CYS A 90 -1.11 -5.26 18.36
CA CYS A 90 -0.63 -5.33 19.73
C CYS A 90 0.73 -6.03 19.82
N HIS A 91 0.91 -7.16 19.13
CA HIS A 91 2.22 -7.85 19.04
C HIS A 91 3.30 -6.96 18.43
N SER A 92 2.95 -6.16 17.43
CA SER A 92 3.87 -5.19 16.83
C SER A 92 4.31 -4.12 17.84
N LEU A 93 3.37 -3.53 18.59
CA LEU A 93 3.67 -2.55 19.64
C LEU A 93 4.58 -3.15 20.71
N ILE A 94 4.21 -4.31 21.25
CA ILE A 94 4.99 -5.05 22.25
C ILE A 94 6.43 -5.26 21.75
N ARG A 95 6.59 -5.77 20.52
CA ARG A 95 7.90 -6.03 19.95
C ARG A 95 8.74 -4.76 19.83
N GLN A 96 8.16 -3.66 19.35
CA GLN A 96 8.86 -2.39 19.18
C GLN A 96 9.28 -1.78 20.52
N ILE A 97 8.39 -1.76 21.52
CA ILE A 97 8.70 -1.25 22.86
C ILE A 97 9.86 -2.04 23.47
N CYS A 98 9.77 -3.37 23.46
CA CYS A 98 10.85 -4.23 23.94
C CYS A 98 12.19 -3.92 23.24
N LEU A 99 12.21 -3.85 21.91
CA LEU A 99 13.43 -3.52 21.16
C LEU A 99 13.99 -2.15 21.54
N SER A 100 13.12 -1.14 21.70
CA SER A 100 13.55 0.21 22.07
C SER A 100 14.22 0.26 23.45
N GLU A 101 13.72 -0.50 24.45
CA GLU A 101 14.34 -0.60 25.78
C GLU A 101 15.66 -1.40 25.79
N PHE A 102 15.85 -2.32 24.85
CA PHE A 102 17.09 -3.10 24.75
C PHE A 102 18.19 -2.39 23.96
N GLU A 103 17.84 -1.57 22.96
CA GLU A 103 18.80 -0.84 22.10
C GLU A 103 19.22 0.51 22.70
N LEU A 104 18.30 1.22 23.35
CA LEU A 104 18.61 2.41 24.14
C LEU A 104 19.08 1.95 25.51
N GLN A 105 20.15 2.52 26.07
CA GLN A 105 20.64 2.13 27.40
C GLN A 105 19.46 2.06 28.39
N PRO A 106 19.11 0.86 28.91
CA PRO A 106 17.80 0.60 29.47
C PRO A 106 17.49 1.55 30.62
N THR A 107 16.34 2.20 30.50
CA THR A 107 15.90 3.25 31.44
C THR A 107 15.06 2.69 32.59
N CYS A 108 14.67 1.43 32.45
CA CYS A 108 13.81 0.67 33.34
C CYS A 108 14.53 -0.56 33.90
N ASP A 109 13.90 -1.21 34.88
CA ASP A 109 14.40 -2.46 35.47
C ASP A 109 14.35 -3.59 34.41
N ILE A 110 15.52 -3.87 33.82
CA ILE A 110 15.69 -4.90 32.79
C ILE A 110 15.24 -6.28 33.29
N ASP A 111 15.46 -6.58 34.57
CA ASP A 111 15.13 -7.90 35.11
C ASP A 111 13.62 -8.03 35.25
N LYS A 112 12.94 -6.95 35.66
CA LYS A 112 11.47 -6.85 35.61
C LYS A 112 10.93 -6.99 34.19
N LEU A 113 11.52 -6.30 33.20
CA LEU A 113 11.14 -6.46 31.79
C LEU A 113 11.34 -7.89 31.27
N LYS A 114 12.47 -8.52 31.58
CA LYS A 114 12.74 -9.92 31.21
C LYS A 114 11.73 -10.87 31.85
N GLU A 115 11.32 -10.62 33.09
CA GLU A 115 10.29 -11.41 33.77
C GLU A 115 8.94 -11.27 33.05
N ILE A 116 8.53 -10.03 32.75
CA ILE A 116 7.33 -9.71 31.98
C ILE A 116 7.35 -10.48 30.64
N ILE A 117 8.42 -10.34 29.84
CA ILE A 117 8.57 -11.04 28.55
C ILE A 117 8.52 -12.57 28.69
N ARG A 118 9.16 -13.14 29.72
CA ARG A 118 9.11 -14.60 29.97
C ARG A 118 7.70 -15.08 30.29
N LYS A 119 6.94 -14.33 31.09
CA LYS A 119 5.54 -14.63 31.39
C LYS A 119 4.71 -14.66 30.11
N PHE A 120 4.90 -13.68 29.23
CA PHE A 120 4.21 -13.64 27.93
C PHE A 120 4.54 -14.83 27.04
N ALA A 121 5.82 -15.18 26.91
CA ALA A 121 6.25 -16.31 26.09
C ALA A 121 5.68 -17.66 26.58
N GLN A 122 5.36 -17.77 27.87
CA GLN A 122 4.82 -18.98 28.49
C GLN A 122 3.29 -18.98 28.60
N ALA A 123 2.63 -17.84 28.47
CA ALA A 123 1.19 -17.71 28.66
C ALA A 123 0.43 -18.23 27.43
N SER A 124 -0.47 -19.20 27.64
CA SER A 124 -1.41 -19.64 26.59
C SER A 124 -2.31 -18.48 26.10
N LYS A 125 -2.61 -17.52 26.99
CA LYS A 125 -3.35 -16.28 26.69
C LYS A 125 -2.60 -15.28 25.80
N ALA A 126 -1.28 -15.41 25.59
CA ALA A 126 -0.53 -14.54 24.67
C ALA A 126 -0.97 -14.67 23.20
N SER A 127 -1.78 -15.71 22.90
CA SER A 127 -2.43 -15.92 21.61
C SER A 127 -3.77 -15.20 21.46
N THR A 128 -4.37 -14.70 22.55
CA THR A 128 -5.65 -13.99 22.53
C THR A 128 -5.45 -12.48 22.55
N THR A 129 -6.41 -11.76 21.95
CA THR A 129 -6.36 -10.29 21.87
C THR A 129 -6.35 -9.63 23.26
N ASP A 130 -7.19 -10.09 24.19
CA ASP A 130 -7.21 -9.57 25.56
C ASP A 130 -5.88 -9.79 26.29
N GLY A 131 -5.30 -11.00 26.18
CA GLY A 131 -4.02 -11.30 26.82
C GLY A 131 -2.88 -10.44 26.27
N CYS A 132 -2.96 -10.05 24.99
CA CYS A 132 -1.98 -9.13 24.40
C CYS A 132 -2.11 -7.71 24.98
N PHE A 133 -3.32 -7.19 25.14
CA PHE A 133 -3.53 -5.86 25.71
C PHE A 133 -3.22 -5.80 27.21
N GLU A 134 -3.56 -6.84 27.98
CA GLU A 134 -3.15 -7.00 29.38
C GLU A 134 -1.61 -6.94 29.48
N PHE A 135 -0.93 -7.66 28.60
CA PHE A 135 0.53 -7.68 28.57
C PHE A 135 1.14 -6.34 28.16
N LEU A 136 0.61 -5.71 27.12
CA LEU A 136 1.05 -4.38 26.67
C LEU A 136 0.94 -3.37 27.81
N ARG A 137 -0.12 -3.45 28.62
CA ARG A 137 -0.31 -2.58 29.79
C ARG A 137 0.77 -2.81 30.85
N GLU A 138 1.04 -4.06 31.24
CA GLU A 138 2.09 -4.39 32.21
C GLU A 138 3.48 -3.94 31.72
N LEU A 139 3.74 -4.10 30.42
CA LEU A 139 4.98 -3.67 29.78
C LEU A 139 5.15 -2.14 29.86
N VAL A 140 4.12 -1.40 29.46
CA VAL A 140 4.11 0.08 29.49
C VAL A 140 4.26 0.62 30.91
N GLU A 141 3.60 0.01 31.90
CA GLU A 141 3.74 0.37 33.32
C GLU A 141 5.15 0.09 33.87
N GLY A 142 5.90 -0.82 33.23
CA GLY A 142 7.30 -1.08 33.53
C GLY A 142 8.27 -0.08 32.91
N CYS A 143 7.87 0.62 31.84
CA CYS A 143 8.67 1.64 31.18
C CYS A 143 8.66 2.96 31.97
N ARG A 144 9.77 3.70 31.93
CA ARG A 144 9.83 5.04 32.53
C ARG A 144 8.96 6.04 31.75
N GLU A 145 9.08 6.01 30.43
CA GLU A 145 8.28 6.80 29.50
C GLU A 145 8.02 5.95 28.26
N CYS A 146 6.79 5.96 27.75
CA CYS A 146 6.43 5.24 26.53
C CYS A 146 5.63 6.14 25.59
N THR A 147 6.05 6.20 24.32
CA THR A 147 5.40 6.98 23.27
C THR A 147 4.86 6.05 22.20
N ILE A 148 3.57 6.19 21.88
CA ILE A 148 2.92 5.44 20.80
C ILE A 148 2.40 6.41 19.75
N VAL A 149 2.78 6.19 18.50
CA VAL A 149 2.34 6.99 17.35
C VAL A 149 1.52 6.12 16.39
N ILE A 150 0.30 6.54 16.06
CA ILE A 150 -0.58 5.82 15.15
C ILE A 150 -0.89 6.70 13.94
N ASP A 151 -0.43 6.29 12.77
CA ASP A 151 -0.75 6.95 11.50
C ASP A 151 -1.95 6.32 10.79
N ALA A 152 -2.68 7.18 10.06
CA ALA A 152 -3.82 6.81 9.24
C ALA A 152 -4.88 5.98 9.99
N PHE A 153 -5.19 6.34 11.25
CA PHE A 153 -6.07 5.55 12.11
C PHE A 153 -7.48 5.31 11.52
N ASP A 154 -7.95 6.18 10.61
CA ASP A 154 -9.17 5.97 9.86
C ASP A 154 -9.13 4.74 8.93
N GLU A 155 -7.94 4.30 8.49
CA GLU A 155 -7.72 3.11 7.65
C GLU A 155 -7.55 1.81 8.44
N CYS A 156 -7.54 1.88 9.78
CA CYS A 156 -7.54 0.68 10.61
C CYS A 156 -8.90 -0.05 10.49
N VAL A 157 -8.84 -1.39 10.50
CA VAL A 157 -10.02 -2.25 10.33
C VAL A 157 -11.11 -1.88 11.34
N GLU A 158 -12.30 -1.54 10.84
CA GLU A 158 -13.40 -1.11 11.69
C GLU A 158 -14.00 -2.26 12.49
N VAL A 159 -14.18 -3.43 11.84
CA VAL A 159 -14.73 -4.64 12.45
C VAL A 159 -13.90 -5.87 12.09
N ASP A 160 -13.50 -6.65 13.09
CA ASP A 160 -12.90 -7.98 12.91
C ASP A 160 -13.81 -9.08 13.47
N SER A 161 -13.28 -10.32 13.60
CA SER A 161 -14.03 -11.44 14.16
C SER A 161 -14.51 -11.23 15.61
N GLU A 162 -13.98 -10.23 16.32
CA GLU A 162 -14.28 -9.90 17.71
C GLU A 162 -15.15 -8.63 17.85
N GLY A 163 -15.56 -8.00 16.75
CA GLY A 163 -16.40 -6.79 16.76
C GLY A 163 -15.61 -5.52 16.42
N ASN A 164 -15.86 -4.41 17.14
CA ASN A 164 -15.34 -3.06 16.83
C ASN A 164 -13.81 -2.95 17.07
N ALA A 165 -13.02 -3.43 16.12
CA ALA A 165 -11.57 -3.53 16.22
C ALA A 165 -10.86 -2.17 16.35
N ARG A 166 -11.27 -1.16 15.58
CA ARG A 166 -10.65 0.18 15.66
C ARG A 166 -10.91 0.85 17.01
N GLU A 167 -12.17 0.84 17.46
CA GLU A 167 -12.60 1.47 18.72
C GLU A 167 -11.97 0.80 19.95
N ARG A 168 -11.89 -0.53 19.96
CA ARG A 168 -11.25 -1.23 21.09
C ARG A 168 -9.75 -0.96 21.15
N LEU A 169 -9.04 -0.89 20.02
CA LEU A 169 -7.60 -0.56 20.03
C LEU A 169 -7.35 0.76 20.74
N ILE A 170 -8.09 1.81 20.38
CA ILE A 170 -7.88 3.13 20.97
C ILE A 170 -8.33 3.20 22.42
N ARG A 171 -9.43 2.52 22.78
CA ARG A 171 -9.89 2.43 24.17
C ARG A 171 -8.88 1.73 25.08
N GLU A 172 -8.24 0.66 24.62
CA GLU A 172 -7.23 0.00 25.45
C GLU A 172 -5.99 0.88 25.66
N LEU A 173 -5.61 1.68 24.65
CA LEU A 173 -4.44 2.56 24.72
C LEU A 173 -4.68 3.86 25.51
N ILE A 174 -5.91 4.41 25.50
CA ILE A 174 -6.21 5.71 26.11
C ILE A 174 -6.02 5.72 27.64
N ASP A 175 -6.23 4.57 28.27
CA ASP A 175 -6.14 4.38 29.72
C ASP A 175 -4.71 4.06 30.19
N MET A 176 -3.78 3.81 29.26
CA MET A 176 -2.39 3.51 29.59
C MET A 176 -1.59 4.80 29.89
N PRO A 177 -0.54 4.72 30.73
CA PRO A 177 0.33 5.86 31.03
C PRO A 177 1.33 6.12 29.88
N ILE A 178 0.81 6.55 28.73
CA ILE A 178 1.60 6.78 27.51
C ILE A 178 1.41 8.19 26.95
N ARG A 179 2.42 8.66 26.20
CA ARG A 179 2.27 9.72 25.21
C ARG A 179 1.66 9.14 23.95
N LEU A 180 0.43 9.51 23.63
CA LEU A 180 -0.29 8.98 22.48
C LEU A 180 -0.49 10.05 21.41
N LEU A 181 0.03 9.82 20.21
CA LEU A 181 -0.22 10.64 19.03
C LEU A 181 -1.02 9.83 18.01
N VAL A 182 -2.16 10.36 17.58
CA VAL A 182 -2.97 9.75 16.52
C VAL A 182 -3.08 10.72 15.34
N LEU A 183 -2.83 10.21 14.13
CA LEU A 183 -3.07 10.91 12.88
C LEU A 183 -4.20 10.25 12.11
N SER A 184 -5.18 11.03 11.65
CA SER A 184 -6.31 10.49 10.87
C SER A 184 -6.99 11.54 9.98
N ARG A 185 -7.95 11.11 9.16
CA ARG A 185 -9.00 12.01 8.65
C ARG A 185 -9.90 12.49 9.79
N LYS A 186 -10.54 13.64 9.58
CA LYS A 186 -11.58 14.16 10.46
C LYS A 186 -12.88 13.39 10.19
N LEU A 187 -13.21 12.43 11.05
CA LEU A 187 -14.42 11.63 10.98
C LEU A 187 -15.27 11.88 12.23
N PRO A 188 -16.60 12.02 12.13
CA PRO A 188 -17.46 12.26 13.30
C PRO A 188 -17.31 11.21 14.40
N VAL A 189 -17.10 9.95 14.03
CA VAL A 189 -16.88 8.86 15.00
C VAL A 189 -15.59 9.06 15.81
N LEU A 190 -14.55 9.62 15.21
CA LEU A 190 -13.26 9.87 15.87
C LEU A 190 -13.28 11.13 16.73
N GLU A 191 -14.07 12.15 16.35
CA GLU A 191 -14.24 13.37 17.16
C GLU A 191 -14.79 13.04 18.56
N ASN A 192 -15.76 12.12 18.61
CA ASN A 192 -16.32 11.65 19.89
C ASN A 192 -15.27 10.91 20.73
N VAL A 193 -14.41 10.10 20.11
CA VAL A 193 -13.36 9.34 20.80
C VAL A 193 -12.26 10.25 21.33
N PHE A 194 -11.88 11.29 20.58
CA PHE A 194 -10.78 12.20 20.91
C PHE A 194 -11.23 13.49 21.60
N THR A 195 -12.47 13.52 22.11
CA THR A 195 -12.98 14.66 22.85
C THR A 195 -12.09 14.93 24.07
N GLY A 196 -11.63 16.18 24.22
CA GLY A 196 -10.76 16.62 25.31
C GLY A 196 -9.26 16.43 25.08
N TRP A 197 -8.84 15.92 23.92
CA TRP A 197 -7.42 15.87 23.54
C TRP A 197 -6.97 17.20 22.94
N ASP A 198 -5.67 17.50 23.04
CA ASP A 198 -5.07 18.53 22.19
C ASP A 198 -5.22 18.09 20.73
N SER A 199 -5.44 19.05 19.82
CA SER A 199 -5.62 18.72 18.41
C SER A 199 -4.98 19.73 17.47
N ILE A 200 -4.47 19.23 16.35
CA ILE A 200 -3.86 20.03 15.29
C ILE A 200 -4.50 19.68 13.97
N GLU A 201 -5.07 20.68 13.29
CA GLU A 201 -5.46 20.52 11.90
C GLU A 201 -4.21 20.61 11.00
N ILE A 202 -3.92 19.52 10.30
CA ILE A 202 -2.88 19.41 9.29
C ILE A 202 -3.47 19.87 7.96
N GLN A 203 -2.97 21.00 7.47
CA GLN A 203 -3.17 21.50 6.12
C GLN A 203 -1.83 21.65 5.41
N PRO A 204 -1.78 21.58 4.08
CA PRO A 204 -0.57 21.90 3.33
C PRO A 204 -0.05 23.30 3.69
N TRP A 205 1.15 23.35 4.24
CA TRP A 205 1.79 24.61 4.59
C TRP A 205 2.44 25.19 3.33
N GLU A 206 1.98 26.36 2.87
CA GLU A 206 2.41 26.96 1.60
C GLU A 206 3.94 27.10 1.48
N PRO A 207 4.69 27.55 2.51
CA PRO A 207 6.15 27.55 2.45
C PRO A 207 6.77 26.18 2.17
N GLU A 208 6.16 25.09 2.64
CA GLU A 208 6.61 23.72 2.38
C GLU A 208 6.29 23.28 0.95
N VAL A 209 5.09 23.60 0.45
CA VAL A 209 4.68 23.38 -0.95
C VAL A 209 5.68 24.08 -1.88
N ARG A 210 5.94 25.36 -1.60
CA ARG A 210 6.88 26.21 -2.33
C ARG A 210 8.29 25.62 -2.31
N ARG A 211 8.75 25.16 -1.14
CA ARG A 211 10.05 24.52 -0.99
C ARG A 211 10.14 23.22 -1.79
N PHE A 212 9.08 22.40 -1.78
CA PHE A 212 9.00 21.18 -2.57
C PHE A 212 9.06 21.45 -4.09
N ILE A 213 8.36 22.48 -4.57
CA ILE A 213 8.38 22.88 -5.98
C ILE A 213 9.79 23.33 -6.38
N ARG A 214 10.42 24.21 -5.59
CA ARG A 214 11.81 24.65 -5.85
C ARG A 214 12.80 23.50 -5.83
N TRP A 215 12.64 22.57 -4.89
CA TRP A 215 13.46 21.38 -4.80
C TRP A 215 13.29 20.48 -6.03
N SER A 216 12.04 20.30 -6.50
CA SER A 216 11.72 19.54 -7.71
C SER A 216 12.27 20.20 -8.98
N LEU A 217 12.32 21.54 -9.02
CA LEU A 217 12.90 22.35 -10.10
C LEU A 217 14.43 22.55 -9.99
N SER A 218 15.11 21.85 -9.08
CA SER A 218 16.57 21.91 -9.00
C SER A 218 17.21 21.18 -10.18
N GLU A 219 18.21 21.80 -10.82
CA GLU A 219 18.86 21.31 -12.05
C GLU A 219 19.31 19.84 -11.98
N LYS A 220 19.73 19.38 -10.80
CA LYS A 220 20.15 17.98 -10.59
C LYS A 220 19.04 16.94 -10.80
N ARG A 221 17.78 17.37 -10.94
CA ARG A 221 16.59 16.51 -11.08
C ARG A 221 15.86 16.70 -12.41
N LEU A 222 16.28 17.68 -13.20
CA LEU A 222 15.61 18.04 -14.44
C LEU A 222 16.28 17.36 -15.63
N SER A 223 15.49 17.05 -16.66
CA SER A 223 16.00 16.60 -17.93
C SER A 223 16.65 17.78 -18.67
N GLU A 224 17.68 17.53 -19.48
CA GLU A 224 18.30 18.53 -20.35
C GLU A 224 17.27 19.30 -21.22
N PRO A 225 16.26 18.63 -21.83
CA PRO A 225 15.18 19.33 -22.54
C PRO A 225 14.41 20.33 -21.67
N PHE A 226 14.04 19.96 -20.43
CA PHE A 226 13.29 20.86 -19.55
C PHE A 226 14.15 22.03 -19.05
N VAL A 227 15.44 21.80 -18.78
CA VAL A 227 16.40 22.88 -18.48
C VAL A 227 16.49 23.86 -19.65
N THR A 228 16.61 23.35 -20.87
CA THR A 228 16.61 24.16 -22.10
C THR A 228 15.33 24.98 -22.23
N ALA A 229 14.17 24.41 -21.89
CA ALA A 229 12.88 25.12 -21.92
C ALA A 229 12.85 26.31 -20.94
N LEU A 230 13.38 26.14 -19.72
CA LEU A 230 13.50 27.20 -18.72
C LEU A 230 14.40 28.34 -19.20
N GLU A 231 15.57 28.00 -19.77
CA GLU A 231 16.54 28.97 -20.28
C GLU A 231 16.02 29.73 -21.50
N THR A 232 15.36 29.02 -22.41
CA THR A 232 14.73 29.62 -23.61
C THR A 232 13.66 30.62 -23.21
N TYR A 233 12.77 30.23 -22.30
CA TYR A 233 11.73 31.14 -21.79
C TYR A 233 12.35 32.40 -21.17
N ARG A 234 13.35 32.22 -20.30
CA ARG A 234 14.07 33.34 -19.67
C ARG A 234 14.67 34.28 -20.71
N THR A 235 15.32 33.75 -21.74
CA THR A 235 15.96 34.55 -22.79
C THR A 235 14.94 35.32 -23.62
N GLU A 236 13.82 34.68 -23.98
CA GLU A 236 12.76 35.29 -24.78
C GLU A 236 11.93 36.33 -24.02
N HIS A 237 11.92 36.28 -22.68
CA HIS A 237 11.08 37.14 -21.82
C HIS A 237 11.85 38.09 -20.91
N ILE A 238 13.19 38.13 -21.00
CA ILE A 238 14.01 39.14 -20.34
C ILE A 238 13.48 40.55 -20.70
N GLY A 239 13.21 41.36 -19.68
CA GLY A 239 12.75 42.74 -19.82
C GLY A 239 11.27 42.93 -20.19
N LYS A 240 10.49 41.85 -20.40
CA LYS A 240 9.06 41.93 -20.74
C LYS A 240 8.11 42.02 -19.53
N GLY A 241 8.64 41.93 -18.31
CA GLY A 241 7.84 41.90 -17.07
C GLY A 241 7.20 40.53 -16.77
N ASP A 242 7.16 39.63 -17.74
CA ASP A 242 6.79 38.23 -17.55
C ASP A 242 7.89 37.55 -16.69
N GLY A 243 7.53 37.18 -15.46
CA GLY A 243 8.48 36.64 -14.48
C GLY A 243 9.13 35.32 -14.90
N ASP A 244 10.13 34.85 -14.15
CA ASP A 244 10.79 33.54 -14.37
C ASP A 244 9.77 32.38 -14.43
N LEU A 245 9.88 31.48 -15.41
CA LEU A 245 8.99 30.30 -15.53
C LEU A 245 8.97 29.46 -14.26
N ARG A 246 10.10 29.38 -13.53
CA ARG A 246 10.13 28.71 -12.22
C ARG A 246 9.17 29.36 -11.22
N LYS A 247 9.13 30.70 -11.19
CA LYS A 247 8.20 31.45 -10.33
C LYS A 247 6.75 31.29 -10.77
N ILE A 248 6.49 31.27 -12.07
CA ILE A 248 5.13 31.03 -12.60
C ILE A 248 4.62 29.66 -12.17
N ILE A 249 5.43 28.61 -12.32
CA ILE A 249 5.09 27.25 -11.87
C ILE A 249 4.82 27.26 -10.35
N GLU A 250 5.70 27.90 -9.58
CA GLU A 250 5.60 28.00 -8.12
C GLU A 250 4.30 28.70 -7.68
N GLU A 251 3.98 29.86 -8.25
CA GLU A 251 2.78 30.64 -7.92
C GLU A 251 1.49 29.88 -8.29
N VAL A 252 1.42 29.32 -9.50
CA VAL A 252 0.23 28.58 -9.96
C VAL A 252 -0.03 27.35 -9.10
N LEU A 253 1.01 26.57 -8.78
CA LEU A 253 0.85 25.35 -7.98
C LEU A 253 0.55 25.65 -6.52
N CYS A 254 1.22 26.64 -5.91
CA CYS A 254 0.91 27.05 -4.54
C CYS A 254 -0.54 27.55 -4.42
N GLU A 255 -1.03 28.29 -5.41
CA GLU A 255 -2.41 28.79 -5.41
C GLU A 255 -3.43 27.66 -5.59
N LYS A 256 -3.23 26.80 -6.59
CA LYS A 256 -4.22 25.75 -6.93
C LYS A 256 -4.29 24.60 -5.93
N TYR A 257 -3.19 24.31 -5.23
CA TYR A 257 -3.08 23.12 -4.37
C TYR A 257 -2.96 23.44 -2.87
N LYS A 258 -3.39 24.63 -2.43
CA LYS A 258 -3.38 25.07 -1.02
C LYS A 258 -3.91 24.05 -0.01
N ARG A 259 -4.86 23.20 -0.43
CA ARG A 259 -5.52 22.20 0.45
C ARG A 259 -5.13 20.75 0.17
N VAL A 260 -4.35 20.49 -0.88
CA VAL A 260 -4.02 19.13 -1.33
C VAL A 260 -2.56 19.00 -1.78
N PHE A 261 -1.66 18.75 -0.82
CA PHE A 261 -0.22 18.66 -1.09
C PHE A 261 0.14 17.51 -2.05
N ASN A 262 -0.48 16.34 -1.88
CA ASN A 262 -0.11 15.13 -2.64
C ASN A 262 -0.29 15.25 -4.17
N LEU A 263 -1.14 16.16 -4.65
CA LEU A 263 -1.32 16.40 -6.09
C LEU A 263 -0.17 17.21 -6.71
N VAL A 264 0.54 18.01 -5.90
CA VAL A 264 1.67 18.83 -6.39
C VAL A 264 2.75 17.92 -6.96
N GLY A 265 3.01 16.76 -6.35
CA GLY A 265 3.95 15.77 -6.87
C GLY A 265 3.56 15.24 -8.25
N ILE A 266 2.29 14.84 -8.44
CA ILE A 266 1.78 14.35 -9.73
C ILE A 266 1.89 15.43 -10.81
N GLN A 267 1.57 16.68 -10.47
CA GLN A 267 1.67 17.77 -11.44
C GLN A 267 3.11 18.13 -11.75
N MET A 268 4.00 18.12 -10.77
CA MET A 268 5.42 18.31 -11.00
C MET A 268 5.96 17.24 -11.95
N ASP A 269 5.64 15.96 -11.71
CA ASP A 269 6.03 14.86 -12.60
C ASP A 269 5.51 15.03 -14.03
N ALA A 270 4.34 15.64 -14.21
CA ALA A 270 3.81 15.94 -15.53
C ALA A 270 4.49 17.15 -16.18
N ILE A 271 4.80 18.19 -15.41
CA ILE A 271 5.43 19.43 -15.90
C ILE A 271 6.87 19.15 -16.34
N ILE A 272 7.66 18.46 -15.51
CA ILE A 272 9.11 18.26 -15.76
C ILE A 272 9.41 17.33 -16.94
N ARG A 273 8.39 16.65 -17.47
CA ARG A 273 8.49 15.78 -18.67
C ARG A 273 8.23 16.53 -19.97
N LEU A 274 7.92 17.82 -19.92
CA LEU A 274 7.65 18.64 -21.10
C LEU A 274 8.93 19.27 -21.64
N ASP A 275 9.06 19.35 -22.96
CA ASP A 275 10.30 19.84 -23.58
C ASP A 275 10.22 21.31 -23.99
N ARG A 276 9.01 21.90 -23.97
CA ARG A 276 8.77 23.27 -24.44
C ARG A 276 8.02 24.09 -23.39
N TRP A 277 8.49 25.30 -23.12
CA TRP A 277 7.85 26.20 -22.16
C TRP A 277 6.39 26.53 -22.52
N GLY A 278 6.05 26.56 -23.82
CA GLY A 278 4.67 26.74 -24.28
C GLY A 278 3.73 25.60 -23.86
N GLU A 279 4.24 24.37 -23.81
CA GLU A 279 3.50 23.20 -23.29
C GLU A 279 3.32 23.31 -21.78
N VAL A 280 4.37 23.74 -21.07
CA VAL A 280 4.31 23.99 -19.62
C VAL A 280 3.19 24.98 -19.32
N LEU A 281 3.19 26.15 -19.96
CA LEU A 281 2.10 27.13 -19.79
C LEU A 281 0.74 26.57 -20.20
N GLY A 282 0.69 25.76 -21.26
CA GLY A 282 -0.53 25.09 -21.69
C GLY A 282 -1.09 24.14 -20.64
N VAL A 283 -0.23 23.38 -19.95
CA VAL A 283 -0.62 22.49 -18.86
C VAL A 283 -1.05 23.28 -17.63
N LEU A 284 -0.31 24.33 -17.23
CA LEU A 284 -0.67 25.20 -16.11
C LEU A 284 -2.06 25.85 -16.30
N LYS A 285 -2.39 26.28 -17.54
CA LYS A 285 -3.70 26.83 -17.89
C LYS A 285 -4.84 25.80 -17.85
N LYS A 286 -4.55 24.53 -18.14
CA LYS A 286 -5.52 23.43 -18.11
C LYS A 286 -5.73 22.84 -16.72
N PHE A 287 -4.95 23.26 -15.72
CA PHE A 287 -5.21 22.84 -14.36
C PHE A 287 -6.58 23.33 -13.93
N PRO A 288 -7.36 22.49 -13.24
CA PRO A 288 -8.69 22.87 -12.87
C PRO A 288 -8.71 24.14 -12.02
N GLU A 289 -9.77 24.93 -12.16
CA GLU A 289 -10.02 26.06 -11.29
C GLU A 289 -10.44 25.52 -9.91
N ALA A 290 -9.77 26.00 -8.87
CA ALA A 290 -10.24 25.76 -7.51
C ALA A 290 -11.46 26.65 -7.31
N ASN A 291 -12.66 26.07 -7.24
CA ASN A 291 -13.81 26.85 -6.83
C ASN A 291 -13.59 27.29 -5.37
N ASP A 292 -13.80 28.56 -5.05
CA ASP A 292 -13.63 29.15 -3.70
C ASP A 292 -14.41 28.41 -2.60
N GLN A 293 -15.35 27.54 -2.98
CA GLN A 293 -16.18 26.73 -2.09
C GLN A 293 -15.46 25.53 -1.45
N GLY A 294 -14.18 25.28 -1.77
CA GLY A 294 -13.39 24.32 -1.01
C GLY A 294 -13.63 22.84 -1.33
N ASP A 295 -14.22 22.53 -2.48
CA ASP A 295 -14.49 21.17 -2.97
C ASP A 295 -13.19 20.45 -3.43
N THR A 296 -12.34 20.19 -2.46
CA THR A 296 -11.12 19.37 -2.55
C THR A 296 -11.33 18.03 -3.29
N PRO A 297 -12.46 17.31 -3.12
CA PRO A 297 -12.71 16.09 -3.87
C PRO A 297 -12.73 16.28 -5.39
N ASN A 298 -13.33 17.37 -5.89
CA ASN A 298 -13.47 17.60 -7.33
C ASN A 298 -12.10 17.80 -8.01
N LEU A 299 -11.22 18.59 -7.38
CA LEU A 299 -9.86 18.82 -7.87
C LEU A 299 -9.05 17.52 -7.95
N GLN A 300 -9.11 16.66 -6.92
CA GLN A 300 -8.43 15.36 -6.92
C GLN A 300 -8.92 14.48 -8.07
N GLN A 301 -10.24 14.34 -8.24
CA GLN A 301 -10.84 13.53 -9.29
C GLN A 301 -10.44 14.01 -10.69
N GLN A 302 -10.40 15.32 -10.91
CA GLN A 302 -9.97 15.90 -12.19
C GLN A 302 -8.50 15.61 -12.48
N VAL A 303 -7.60 15.77 -11.50
CA VAL A 303 -6.17 15.45 -11.67
C VAL A 303 -5.96 13.95 -11.98
N TYR A 304 -6.69 13.06 -11.31
CA TYR A 304 -6.63 11.62 -11.61
C TYR A 304 -7.17 11.30 -12.99
N THR A 305 -8.32 11.86 -13.36
CA THR A 305 -8.92 11.69 -14.70
C THR A 305 -7.94 12.13 -15.80
N GLN A 306 -7.34 13.31 -15.63
CA GLN A 306 -6.36 13.87 -16.58
C GLN A 306 -5.12 12.97 -16.66
N THR A 307 -4.61 12.49 -15.53
CA THR A 307 -3.41 11.64 -15.50
C THR A 307 -3.67 10.27 -16.14
N ILE A 308 -4.80 9.63 -15.86
CA ILE A 308 -5.19 8.37 -16.51
C ILE A 308 -5.36 8.58 -18.02
N SER A 309 -5.94 9.70 -18.44
CA SER A 309 -6.07 10.06 -19.86
C SER A 309 -4.71 10.23 -20.54
N ARG A 310 -3.73 10.87 -19.86
CA ARG A 310 -2.35 10.99 -20.36
C ARG A 310 -1.66 9.63 -20.47
N ILE A 311 -1.86 8.73 -19.50
CA ILE A 311 -1.35 7.37 -19.57
C ILE A 311 -1.91 6.66 -20.81
N LYS A 312 -3.22 6.78 -21.05
CA LYS A 312 -3.90 6.13 -22.19
C LYS A 312 -3.39 6.58 -23.57
N ILE A 313 -2.94 7.83 -23.70
CA ILE A 313 -2.44 8.39 -24.98
C ILE A 313 -0.92 8.23 -25.12
N SER A 314 -0.21 7.86 -24.05
CA SER A 314 1.25 7.68 -24.09
C SER A 314 1.69 6.47 -24.93
N ASP A 315 2.96 6.47 -25.36
CA ASP A 315 3.59 5.36 -26.10
C ASP A 315 3.60 4.03 -25.31
N HIS A 316 3.45 4.11 -23.99
CA HIS A 316 3.44 2.97 -23.08
C HIS A 316 2.07 2.75 -22.42
N ASN A 317 0.99 3.19 -23.09
CA ASN A 317 -0.37 3.16 -22.56
C ASN A 317 -0.76 1.79 -22.01
N ASP A 318 -0.49 0.72 -22.75
CA ASP A 318 -0.89 -0.64 -22.41
C ASP A 318 -0.22 -1.11 -21.12
N MET A 319 1.09 -0.82 -20.95
CA MET A 319 1.82 -1.18 -19.74
C MET A 319 1.38 -0.37 -18.52
N GLY A 320 1.23 0.95 -18.67
CA GLY A 320 0.78 1.82 -17.58
C GLY A 320 -0.64 1.48 -17.13
N PHE A 321 -1.55 1.27 -18.07
CA PHE A 321 -2.94 0.95 -17.79
C PHE A 321 -3.09 -0.42 -17.12
N ARG A 322 -2.36 -1.44 -17.60
CA ARG A 322 -2.31 -2.77 -16.96
C ARG A 322 -1.74 -2.68 -15.55
N ALA A 323 -0.68 -1.90 -15.33
CA ALA A 323 -0.11 -1.75 -13.99
C ALA A 323 -1.15 -1.18 -13.01
N LEU A 324 -1.88 -0.13 -13.42
CA LEU A 324 -2.96 0.44 -12.61
C LEU A 324 -4.07 -0.58 -12.34
N GLN A 325 -4.52 -1.34 -13.35
CA GLN A 325 -5.57 -2.36 -13.19
C GLN A 325 -5.12 -3.50 -12.26
N TRP A 326 -3.87 -3.95 -12.37
CA TRP A 326 -3.32 -4.99 -11.49
C TRP A 326 -3.23 -4.51 -10.04
N ILE A 327 -2.70 -3.31 -9.80
CA ILE A 327 -2.62 -2.73 -8.45
C ILE A 327 -4.02 -2.53 -7.86
N TYR A 328 -4.98 -2.08 -8.68
CA TYR A 328 -6.37 -1.90 -8.26
C TYR A 328 -7.05 -3.22 -7.87
N ALA A 329 -6.92 -4.26 -8.70
CA ALA A 329 -7.63 -5.52 -8.53
C ALA A 329 -6.98 -6.47 -7.52
N ALA A 330 -5.70 -6.27 -7.24
CA ALA A 330 -4.91 -7.25 -6.52
C ALA A 330 -5.46 -7.52 -5.11
N LYS A 331 -5.42 -8.78 -4.69
CA LYS A 331 -5.90 -9.18 -3.35
C LYS A 331 -4.91 -8.84 -2.22
N ARG A 332 -3.70 -8.44 -2.59
CA ARG A 332 -2.63 -7.93 -1.72
C ARG A 332 -1.63 -7.12 -2.58
N PRO A 333 -0.79 -6.27 -1.98
CA PRO A 333 0.28 -5.58 -2.70
C PRO A 333 1.22 -6.56 -3.43
N LEU A 334 1.57 -6.20 -4.67
CA LEU A 334 2.40 -6.99 -5.57
C LEU A 334 3.87 -6.60 -5.45
N SER A 335 4.78 -7.57 -5.47
CA SER A 335 6.22 -7.30 -5.55
C SER A 335 6.64 -6.76 -6.92
N HIS A 336 7.90 -6.30 -6.99
CA HIS A 336 8.53 -5.97 -8.27
C HIS A 336 8.37 -7.09 -9.31
N ASP A 337 8.81 -8.30 -8.97
CA ASP A 337 8.78 -9.42 -9.91
C ASP A 337 7.34 -9.82 -10.27
N GLU A 338 6.43 -9.82 -9.29
CA GLU A 338 5.02 -10.16 -9.50
C GLU A 338 4.35 -9.21 -10.51
N LEU A 339 4.42 -7.90 -10.27
CA LEU A 339 3.76 -6.93 -11.15
C LEU A 339 4.42 -6.86 -12.52
N SER A 340 5.76 -6.87 -12.58
CA SER A 340 6.49 -6.81 -13.86
C SER A 340 6.14 -8.00 -14.73
N HIS A 341 6.05 -9.21 -14.17
CA HIS A 341 5.60 -10.38 -14.90
C HIS A 341 4.13 -10.26 -15.30
N ALA A 342 3.27 -9.78 -14.40
CA ALA A 342 1.84 -9.66 -14.62
C ALA A 342 1.46 -8.75 -15.78
N ILE A 343 2.09 -7.58 -15.88
CA ILE A 343 1.85 -6.63 -16.98
C ILE A 343 2.49 -7.10 -18.28
N SER A 344 3.64 -7.77 -18.18
CA SER A 344 4.34 -8.33 -19.32
C SER A 344 3.62 -9.51 -19.93
N THR A 345 2.78 -10.25 -19.19
CA THR A 345 2.04 -11.44 -19.68
C THR A 345 1.10 -11.10 -20.86
N THR A 346 1.63 -11.00 -22.07
CA THR A 346 0.90 -10.98 -23.35
C THR A 346 0.78 -12.38 -23.93
N ASP A 347 0.14 -12.52 -25.09
CA ASP A 347 0.05 -13.79 -25.82
C ASP A 347 1.41 -14.20 -26.39
N PHE A 348 2.34 -14.64 -25.54
CA PHE A 348 3.67 -15.05 -25.99
C PHE A 348 3.68 -16.42 -26.63
N SER A 349 4.48 -16.53 -27.68
CA SER A 349 4.91 -17.77 -28.33
C SER A 349 6.28 -18.27 -27.84
N ASP A 350 7.10 -17.43 -27.18
CA ASP A 350 8.48 -17.78 -26.75
C ASP A 350 8.95 -17.10 -25.44
N ARG A 351 9.82 -17.80 -24.69
CA ARG A 351 10.49 -17.42 -23.43
C ARG A 351 11.41 -16.23 -23.55
N SER A 352 12.22 -16.20 -24.61
CA SER A 352 13.24 -15.15 -24.75
C SER A 352 12.56 -13.78 -24.90
N GLN A 353 11.47 -13.74 -25.66
CA GLN A 353 10.63 -12.56 -25.85
C GLN A 353 9.96 -12.10 -24.54
N PHE A 354 9.47 -13.04 -23.72
CA PHE A 354 8.90 -12.71 -22.42
C PHE A 354 9.92 -12.04 -21.50
N LEU A 355 11.08 -12.69 -21.28
CA LEU A 355 12.10 -12.18 -20.35
C LEU A 355 12.68 -10.83 -20.80
N ASN A 356 12.83 -10.62 -22.11
CA ASN A 356 13.30 -9.35 -22.67
C ASN A 356 12.25 -8.23 -22.58
N SER A 357 10.99 -8.55 -22.30
CA SER A 357 9.88 -7.58 -22.22
C SER A 357 9.57 -7.17 -20.77
N VAL A 358 10.20 -7.77 -19.76
CA VAL A 358 9.93 -7.48 -18.35
C VAL A 358 10.50 -6.12 -17.97
N PRO A 359 9.67 -5.11 -17.61
CA PRO A 359 10.15 -3.79 -17.25
C PRO A 359 10.74 -3.79 -15.83
N SER A 360 11.71 -2.90 -15.59
CA SER A 360 12.18 -2.60 -14.24
C SER A 360 11.12 -1.82 -13.45
N TYR A 361 11.24 -1.78 -12.11
CA TYR A 361 10.27 -1.07 -11.28
C TYR A 361 10.20 0.43 -11.61
N ASN A 362 11.35 1.06 -11.91
CA ASN A 362 11.41 2.47 -12.33
C ASN A 362 10.56 2.72 -13.58
N ARG A 363 10.65 1.83 -14.58
CA ARG A 363 9.85 1.94 -15.80
C ARG A 363 8.36 1.81 -15.51
N ILE A 364 7.95 0.91 -14.61
CA ILE A 364 6.54 0.78 -14.20
C ILE A 364 6.03 2.07 -13.56
N VAL A 365 6.81 2.66 -12.64
CA VAL A 365 6.47 3.94 -12.01
C VAL A 365 6.34 5.04 -13.06
N ASP A 366 7.27 5.11 -14.01
CA ASP A 366 7.23 6.07 -15.12
C ASP A 366 5.99 5.91 -15.99
N TYR A 367 5.62 4.68 -16.36
CA TYR A 367 4.42 4.39 -17.15
C TYR A 367 3.13 4.82 -16.44
N CYS A 368 3.15 4.85 -15.10
CA CYS A 368 2.01 5.23 -14.28
C CYS A 368 1.94 6.74 -13.96
N GLN A 369 2.88 7.55 -14.47
CA GLN A 369 2.88 9.02 -14.39
C GLN A 369 2.55 9.58 -13.00
N GLY A 370 3.17 9.03 -11.95
CA GLY A 370 3.01 9.50 -10.56
C GLY A 370 1.79 8.95 -9.82
N LEU A 371 0.96 8.10 -10.44
CA LEU A 371 -0.16 7.44 -9.74
C LEU A 371 0.25 6.22 -8.92
N VAL A 372 1.46 5.69 -9.17
CA VAL A 372 1.98 4.47 -8.54
C VAL A 372 3.35 4.76 -7.95
N VAL A 373 3.62 4.17 -6.78
CA VAL A 373 4.93 4.22 -6.12
C VAL A 373 5.44 2.80 -5.87
N TYR A 374 6.75 2.66 -5.91
CA TYR A 374 7.46 1.45 -5.49
C TYR A 374 8.12 1.72 -4.13
N LEU A 375 7.71 1.00 -3.10
CA LEU A 375 8.26 1.12 -1.76
C LEU A 375 9.48 0.23 -1.62
N THR A 376 10.67 0.82 -1.49
CA THR A 376 11.95 0.09 -1.46
C THR A 376 12.09 -0.80 -0.22
N GLU A 377 11.47 -0.42 0.89
CA GLU A 377 11.54 -1.09 2.19
C GLU A 377 10.76 -2.41 2.15
N THR A 378 9.58 -2.39 1.51
CA THR A 378 8.70 -3.57 1.41
C THR A 378 8.84 -4.30 0.08
N GLN A 379 9.51 -3.69 -0.89
CA GLN A 379 9.62 -4.14 -2.28
C GLN A 379 8.26 -4.36 -2.95
N LYS A 380 7.26 -3.53 -2.59
CA LYS A 380 5.89 -3.62 -3.09
C LYS A 380 5.47 -2.37 -3.85
N PHE A 381 4.58 -2.56 -4.83
CA PHE A 381 3.87 -1.48 -5.50
C PHE A 381 2.58 -1.14 -4.78
N ASN A 382 2.31 0.16 -4.67
CA ASN A 382 1.06 0.72 -4.19
C ASN A 382 0.64 1.90 -5.06
N PHE A 383 -0.63 2.28 -5.00
CA PHE A 383 -1.00 3.63 -5.42
C PHE A 383 -0.23 4.65 -4.58
N PHE A 384 0.14 5.77 -5.19
CA PHE A 384 0.89 6.82 -4.48
C PHE A 384 0.11 7.37 -3.27
N HIS A 385 -1.22 7.30 -3.31
CA HIS A 385 -2.10 7.67 -2.20
C HIS A 385 -3.42 6.87 -2.27
N PRO A 386 -4.03 6.50 -1.13
CA PRO A 386 -5.30 5.75 -1.07
C PRO A 386 -6.47 6.39 -1.85
N SER A 387 -6.51 7.73 -1.90
CA SER A 387 -7.54 8.47 -2.66
C SER A 387 -7.58 8.14 -4.16
N VAL A 388 -6.52 7.58 -4.75
CA VAL A 388 -6.57 7.08 -6.14
C VAL A 388 -7.53 5.91 -6.25
N LYS A 389 -7.45 4.96 -5.32
CA LYS A 389 -8.34 3.80 -5.29
C LYS A 389 -9.77 4.23 -5.00
N GLU A 390 -9.98 5.14 -4.06
CA GLU A 390 -11.30 5.72 -3.76
C GLU A 390 -11.91 6.39 -5.01
N TYR A 391 -11.11 7.14 -5.76
CA TYR A 391 -11.53 7.73 -7.03
C TYR A 391 -11.90 6.66 -8.06
N LEU A 392 -11.06 5.64 -8.26
CA LEU A 392 -11.37 4.53 -9.16
C LEU A 392 -12.66 3.81 -8.74
N ASP A 393 -12.87 3.60 -7.44
CA ASP A 393 -14.10 3.02 -6.91
C ASP A 393 -15.33 3.89 -7.19
N SER A 394 -15.22 5.21 -7.01
CA SER A 394 -16.31 6.17 -7.28
C SER A 394 -16.69 6.28 -8.76
N THR A 395 -15.81 5.83 -9.67
CA THR A 395 -15.97 5.99 -11.12
C THR A 395 -16.35 4.70 -11.85
N LYS A 396 -16.71 3.63 -11.14
CA LYS A 396 -17.19 2.36 -11.73
C LYS A 396 -18.36 2.53 -12.71
N LEU A 397 -19.22 3.53 -12.47
CA LEU A 397 -20.37 3.87 -13.31
C LEU A 397 -20.16 5.17 -14.10
N SER A 398 -18.91 5.61 -14.26
CA SER A 398 -18.59 6.85 -14.96
C SER A 398 -18.93 6.74 -16.45
N PRO A 399 -19.52 7.79 -17.06
CA PRO A 399 -19.71 7.87 -18.51
C PRO A 399 -18.41 8.13 -19.28
N ASN A 400 -17.29 8.39 -18.59
CA ASN A 400 -15.99 8.60 -19.22
C ASN A 400 -15.45 7.28 -19.78
N VAL A 401 -15.38 7.18 -21.12
CA VAL A 401 -14.94 5.98 -21.85
C VAL A 401 -13.62 5.42 -21.33
N VAL A 402 -12.62 6.27 -21.05
CA VAL A 402 -11.31 5.80 -20.55
C VAL A 402 -11.45 5.11 -19.20
N ILE A 403 -12.32 5.62 -18.33
CA ILE A 403 -12.55 5.04 -17.01
C ILE A 403 -13.46 3.81 -17.10
N THR A 404 -14.45 3.81 -18.00
CA THR A 404 -15.25 2.61 -18.28
C THR A 404 -14.36 1.48 -18.80
N GLU A 405 -13.45 1.75 -19.72
CA GLU A 405 -12.44 0.81 -20.21
C GLU A 405 -11.50 0.33 -19.10
N PHE A 406 -11.17 1.21 -18.15
CA PHE A 406 -10.38 0.82 -16.98
C PHE A 406 -11.06 -0.31 -16.22
N HIS A 407 -12.33 -0.15 -15.87
CA HIS A 407 -13.10 -1.10 -15.06
C HIS A 407 -13.58 -2.34 -15.83
N ALA A 408 -13.69 -2.26 -17.15
CA ALA A 408 -14.22 -3.34 -17.98
C ALA A 408 -13.37 -4.61 -17.87
N GLY A 409 -13.97 -5.67 -17.32
CA GLY A 409 -13.37 -7.01 -17.31
C GLY A 409 -12.07 -7.14 -16.52
N ILE A 410 -11.76 -6.22 -15.59
CA ILE A 410 -10.51 -6.27 -14.78
C ILE A 410 -10.33 -7.63 -14.12
N ASP A 411 -11.34 -8.09 -13.36
CA ASP A 411 -11.25 -9.35 -12.61
C ASP A 411 -11.01 -10.55 -13.54
N SER A 412 -11.69 -10.58 -14.70
CA SER A 412 -11.47 -11.61 -15.71
C SER A 412 -10.08 -11.51 -16.35
N MET A 413 -9.59 -10.30 -16.64
CA MET A 413 -8.26 -10.09 -17.20
C MET A 413 -7.19 -10.61 -16.24
N VAL A 414 -7.29 -10.27 -14.95
CA VAL A 414 -6.36 -10.72 -13.90
C VAL A 414 -6.40 -12.24 -13.75
N ALA A 415 -7.60 -12.83 -13.67
CA ALA A 415 -7.76 -14.28 -13.58
C ALA A 415 -7.13 -15.00 -14.78
N ARG A 416 -7.44 -14.56 -16.01
CA ARG A 416 -6.93 -15.14 -17.25
C ARG A 416 -5.41 -15.10 -17.31
N ARG A 417 -4.80 -13.98 -16.94
CA ARG A 417 -3.34 -13.83 -16.94
C ARG A 417 -2.66 -14.67 -15.88
N CYS A 418 -3.26 -14.79 -14.69
CA CYS A 418 -2.77 -15.72 -13.68
C CYS A 418 -2.78 -17.17 -14.22
N ILE A 419 -3.90 -17.63 -14.80
CA ILE A 419 -4.00 -18.98 -15.38
C ILE A 419 -2.95 -19.17 -16.49
N ARG A 420 -2.87 -18.20 -17.42
CA ARG A 420 -1.88 -18.24 -18.51
C ARG A 420 -0.46 -18.33 -17.96
N TYR A 421 -0.13 -17.52 -16.95
CA TYR A 421 1.17 -17.58 -16.29
C TYR A 421 1.44 -18.96 -15.70
N LEU A 422 0.46 -19.60 -15.05
CA LEU A 422 0.60 -20.94 -14.47
C LEU A 422 0.81 -22.03 -15.53
N VAL A 423 0.06 -22.01 -16.63
CA VAL A 423 0.24 -22.92 -17.79
C VAL A 423 1.65 -22.81 -18.35
N HIS A 424 2.13 -21.58 -18.41
CA HIS A 424 3.37 -21.25 -19.06
C HIS A 424 4.56 -21.57 -18.12
N THR A 425 4.48 -21.22 -16.83
CA THR A 425 5.57 -21.32 -15.83
C THR A 425 6.40 -22.62 -15.88
N PRO A 426 5.79 -23.82 -16.00
CA PRO A 426 6.48 -25.08 -16.28
C PRO A 426 7.57 -25.01 -17.36
N LYS A 427 7.24 -24.40 -18.50
CA LYS A 427 8.13 -24.26 -19.66
C LYS A 427 9.27 -23.27 -19.39
N PHE A 428 9.15 -22.44 -18.35
CA PHE A 428 10.10 -21.37 -18.02
C PHE A 428 11.02 -21.70 -16.84
N ASN A 429 10.85 -22.81 -16.11
CA ASN A 429 11.69 -23.20 -14.95
C ASN A 429 12.27 -22.02 -14.12
N PRO A 430 11.47 -20.97 -13.77
CA PRO A 430 12.01 -19.85 -13.00
C PRO A 430 12.19 -20.28 -11.54
N PRO A 431 13.00 -19.56 -10.74
CA PRO A 431 12.92 -19.70 -9.29
C PRO A 431 11.45 -19.47 -8.89
N LEU A 432 10.78 -20.48 -8.33
CA LEU A 432 9.34 -20.44 -8.03
C LEU A 432 8.95 -19.30 -7.06
N GLU A 433 9.94 -18.76 -6.34
CA GLU A 433 9.84 -17.60 -5.45
C GLU A 433 9.91 -16.24 -6.17
N LYS A 434 10.21 -16.23 -7.47
CA LYS A 434 10.32 -15.03 -8.31
C LYS A 434 9.23 -14.98 -9.36
N GLY A 435 8.61 -13.81 -9.52
CA GLY A 435 7.55 -13.56 -10.51
C GLY A 435 6.13 -13.75 -9.97
N LEU A 436 5.15 -13.85 -10.88
CA LEU A 436 3.71 -13.89 -10.55
C LEU A 436 3.25 -15.20 -9.90
N PHE A 437 4.12 -16.20 -9.78
CA PHE A 437 3.75 -17.59 -9.48
C PHE A 437 2.94 -17.74 -8.18
N LEU A 438 3.48 -17.24 -7.06
CA LEU A 438 2.85 -17.35 -5.74
C LEU A 438 1.51 -16.62 -5.68
N TYR A 439 1.45 -15.41 -6.24
CA TYR A 439 0.21 -14.65 -6.31
C TYR A 439 -0.84 -15.38 -7.17
N ALA A 440 -0.45 -15.85 -8.36
CA ALA A 440 -1.35 -16.52 -9.28
C ALA A 440 -1.98 -17.73 -8.60
N THR A 441 -1.17 -18.66 -8.09
CA THR A 441 -1.66 -19.88 -7.41
C THR A 441 -2.62 -19.60 -6.25
N GLN A 442 -2.35 -18.58 -5.42
CA GLN A 442 -3.14 -18.30 -4.23
C GLN A 442 -4.40 -17.46 -4.48
N HIS A 443 -4.47 -16.72 -5.59
CA HIS A 443 -5.46 -15.65 -5.75
C HIS A 443 -6.21 -15.64 -7.07
N TRP A 444 -5.78 -16.36 -8.12
CA TRP A 444 -6.43 -16.31 -9.43
C TRP A 444 -7.95 -16.56 -9.35
N TYR A 445 -8.34 -17.56 -8.56
CA TYR A 445 -9.73 -17.97 -8.37
C TYR A 445 -10.55 -16.93 -7.59
N LYS A 446 -9.92 -16.13 -6.73
CA LYS A 446 -10.61 -15.05 -5.98
C LYS A 446 -11.09 -13.92 -6.90
N HIS A 447 -10.47 -13.79 -8.08
CA HIS A 447 -10.92 -12.84 -9.11
C HIS A 447 -12.14 -13.38 -9.88
N LEU A 448 -12.44 -14.67 -9.78
CA LEU A 448 -13.64 -15.27 -10.37
C LEU A 448 -14.83 -15.30 -9.40
N GLU A 449 -14.75 -14.60 -8.26
CA GLU A 449 -15.89 -14.54 -7.33
C GLU A 449 -17.05 -13.72 -7.90
N LYS A 450 -16.79 -12.79 -8.83
CA LYS A 450 -17.82 -12.02 -9.53
C LYS A 450 -18.41 -12.82 -10.70
N GLU A 451 -19.73 -12.79 -10.82
CA GLU A 451 -20.49 -13.53 -11.84
C GLU A 451 -20.09 -13.17 -13.28
N SER A 452 -19.83 -11.88 -13.54
CA SER A 452 -19.36 -11.40 -14.85
C SER A 452 -18.02 -12.01 -15.28
N ALA A 453 -17.12 -12.29 -14.34
CA ALA A 453 -15.85 -12.94 -14.63
C ALA A 453 -16.01 -14.45 -14.85
N ARG A 454 -16.98 -15.10 -14.18
CA ARG A 454 -17.28 -16.54 -14.34
C ARG A 454 -17.86 -16.87 -15.70
N ALA A 455 -18.65 -15.97 -16.29
CA ALA A 455 -19.26 -16.17 -17.60
C ALA A 455 -18.22 -16.46 -18.71
N LEU A 456 -17.00 -15.94 -18.56
CA LEU A 456 -15.90 -16.08 -19.52
C LEU A 456 -15.09 -17.38 -19.35
N LEU A 457 -15.39 -18.20 -18.34
CA LEU A 457 -14.65 -19.44 -18.08
C LEU A 457 -14.82 -20.49 -19.19
N GLY A 458 -15.95 -20.46 -19.91
CA GLY A 458 -16.17 -21.33 -21.06
C GLY A 458 -15.11 -21.13 -22.16
N ASP A 459 -14.71 -19.89 -22.39
CA ASP A 459 -13.72 -19.52 -23.40
C ASP A 459 -12.28 -19.90 -23.00
N TRP A 460 -12.05 -20.15 -21.70
CA TRP A 460 -10.73 -20.49 -21.17
C TRP A 460 -10.55 -21.99 -20.95
N ARG A 461 -11.53 -22.81 -21.38
CA ARG A 461 -11.47 -24.28 -21.28
C ARG A 461 -10.14 -24.88 -21.74
N PRO A 462 -9.57 -24.50 -22.91
CA PRO A 462 -8.29 -25.07 -23.36
C PRO A 462 -7.12 -24.69 -22.45
N LEU A 463 -7.08 -23.43 -22.00
CA LEU A 463 -6.04 -22.91 -21.10
C LEU A 463 -6.08 -23.59 -19.73
N ILE A 464 -7.28 -23.82 -19.19
CA ILE A 464 -7.46 -24.48 -17.90
C ILE A 464 -7.15 -25.97 -18.01
N ALA A 465 -7.54 -26.62 -19.11
CA ALA A 465 -7.18 -28.02 -19.37
C ALA A 465 -5.66 -28.21 -19.49
N GLU A 466 -4.96 -27.32 -20.19
CA GLU A 466 -3.49 -27.33 -20.25
C GLU A 466 -2.85 -27.07 -18.87
N ALA A 467 -3.44 -26.20 -18.06
CA ALA A 467 -2.96 -25.92 -16.69
C ALA A 467 -3.15 -27.12 -15.74
N ALA A 468 -4.13 -27.97 -16.03
CA ALA A 468 -4.56 -29.08 -15.20
C ALA A 468 -3.99 -30.44 -15.68
N ASP A 469 -3.16 -30.45 -16.72
CA ASP A 469 -2.53 -31.67 -17.23
C ASP A 469 -1.50 -32.20 -16.23
N GLU A 470 -1.90 -33.19 -15.44
CA GLU A 470 -1.07 -33.85 -14.44
C GLU A 470 0.06 -34.70 -15.04
N THR A 471 0.05 -34.93 -16.36
CA THR A 471 1.12 -35.68 -17.06
C THR A 471 2.37 -34.83 -17.32
N ASP A 472 2.29 -33.50 -17.17
CA ASP A 472 3.45 -32.62 -17.27
C ASP A 472 4.47 -32.92 -16.15
N VAL A 473 5.66 -33.36 -16.54
CA VAL A 473 6.81 -33.67 -15.67
C VAL A 473 7.15 -32.50 -14.74
N THR A 474 6.85 -31.28 -15.16
CA THR A 474 7.09 -30.06 -14.39
C THR A 474 6.01 -29.81 -13.35
N TYR A 475 4.75 -30.14 -13.64
CA TYR A 475 3.65 -30.13 -12.67
C TYR A 475 3.92 -31.14 -11.55
N LYS A 476 4.45 -32.34 -11.88
CA LYS A 476 4.91 -33.33 -10.89
C LYS A 476 6.10 -32.86 -10.06
N LYS A 477 7.10 -32.19 -10.67
CA LYS A 477 8.20 -31.56 -9.91
C LYS A 477 7.72 -30.42 -9.01
N TRP A 478 6.68 -29.72 -9.44
CA TRP A 478 6.07 -28.60 -8.73
C TRP A 478 5.28 -29.05 -7.49
N THR A 479 4.42 -30.07 -7.60
CA THR A 479 3.66 -30.64 -6.48
C THR A 479 4.58 -31.32 -5.45
N ASN A 480 5.61 -32.04 -5.91
CA ASN A 480 6.55 -32.75 -5.04
C ASN A 480 7.42 -31.82 -4.17
N ARG A 481 7.69 -30.59 -4.60
CA ARG A 481 8.62 -29.68 -3.91
C ARG A 481 7.97 -28.85 -2.80
N HIS A 482 6.63 -28.71 -2.80
CA HIS A 482 5.98 -27.70 -1.95
C HIS A 482 4.69 -28.14 -1.23
N GLY A 483 4.22 -29.39 -1.37
CA GLY A 483 3.13 -29.95 -0.54
C GLY A 483 1.77 -29.20 -0.59
N GLU A 484 0.93 -29.43 0.43
CA GLU A 484 -0.49 -29.01 0.62
C GLU A 484 -0.81 -27.49 0.48
N ILE A 485 0.15 -26.64 0.10
CA ILE A 485 -0.03 -25.18 0.02
C ILE A 485 -0.90 -24.75 -1.19
N PHE A 486 -1.19 -25.67 -2.11
CA PHE A 486 -1.81 -25.36 -3.40
C PHE A 486 -3.16 -26.03 -3.58
N ARG A 487 -4.19 -25.23 -3.89
CA ARG A 487 -5.49 -25.77 -4.30
C ARG A 487 -5.34 -26.46 -5.65
N ARG A 488 -5.59 -27.75 -5.68
CA ARG A 488 -5.58 -28.58 -6.89
C ARG A 488 -6.65 -28.11 -7.88
N PRO A 489 -6.49 -28.32 -9.20
CA PRO A 489 -7.53 -28.04 -10.20
C PRO A 489 -8.92 -28.54 -9.78
N LEU A 490 -8.99 -29.69 -9.10
CA LEU A 490 -10.20 -30.26 -8.53
C LEU A 490 -10.81 -29.41 -7.41
N GLU A 491 -10.03 -28.94 -6.44
CA GLU A 491 -10.53 -28.08 -5.36
C GLU A 491 -11.10 -26.75 -5.87
N ILE A 492 -10.50 -26.25 -6.95
CA ILE A 492 -10.93 -25.03 -7.62
C ILE A 492 -12.24 -25.29 -8.37
N ALA A 493 -12.31 -26.38 -9.15
CA ALA A 493 -13.53 -26.81 -9.81
C ALA A 493 -14.69 -27.01 -8.80
N CYS A 494 -14.40 -27.57 -7.63
CA CYS A 494 -15.37 -27.81 -6.57
C CYS A 494 -15.80 -26.52 -5.87
N ARG A 495 -14.87 -25.65 -5.47
CA ARG A 495 -15.18 -24.37 -4.81
C ARG A 495 -16.06 -23.46 -5.67
N PHE A 496 -15.85 -23.49 -6.99
CA PHE A 496 -16.54 -22.62 -7.93
C PHE A 496 -17.68 -23.31 -8.70
N LYS A 497 -18.00 -24.58 -8.37
CA LYS A 497 -19.02 -25.40 -9.05
C LYS A 497 -18.87 -25.38 -10.58
N ILE A 498 -17.63 -25.51 -11.07
CA ILE A 498 -17.33 -25.48 -12.50
C ILE A 498 -17.57 -26.89 -13.06
N GLU A 499 -18.82 -27.21 -13.38
CA GLU A 499 -19.26 -28.57 -13.75
C GLU A 499 -18.46 -29.18 -14.90
N TRP A 500 -18.11 -28.40 -15.94
CA TRP A 500 -17.34 -28.93 -17.06
C TRP A 500 -15.88 -29.27 -16.69
N LEU A 501 -15.29 -28.54 -15.74
CA LEU A 501 -13.93 -28.82 -15.27
C LEU A 501 -13.93 -30.05 -14.37
N LEU A 502 -15.00 -30.24 -13.60
CA LEU A 502 -15.24 -31.50 -12.89
C LEU A 502 -15.36 -32.65 -13.90
N SER A 503 -16.22 -32.56 -14.91
CA SER A 503 -16.33 -33.60 -15.95
C SER A 503 -14.98 -33.93 -16.60
N LEU A 504 -14.19 -32.91 -16.98
CA LEU A 504 -12.87 -33.10 -17.59
C LEU A 504 -11.86 -33.80 -16.64
N LEU A 505 -11.87 -33.44 -15.35
CA LEU A 505 -11.01 -34.07 -14.33
C LEU A 505 -11.47 -35.49 -13.97
N PHE A 506 -12.75 -35.82 -14.13
CA PHE A 506 -13.31 -37.16 -13.90
C PHE A 506 -13.27 -38.06 -15.14
N GLU A 507 -13.20 -37.50 -16.35
CA GLU A 507 -13.04 -38.23 -17.62
C GLU A 507 -11.57 -38.63 -17.90
N GLY A 508 -10.60 -37.85 -17.42
CA GLY A 508 -9.21 -38.28 -17.35
C GLY A 508 -9.04 -39.28 -16.20
N ASN A 509 -8.59 -40.52 -16.48
CA ASN A 509 -8.41 -41.58 -15.49
C ASN A 509 -7.79 -41.06 -14.17
N ILE A 510 -8.57 -41.06 -13.07
CA ILE A 510 -8.13 -40.69 -11.71
C ILE A 510 -7.27 -41.81 -11.07
N GLU A 511 -6.70 -42.71 -11.87
CA GLU A 511 -5.86 -43.79 -11.38
C GLU A 511 -4.48 -43.25 -10.96
N GLY A 512 -4.18 -43.29 -9.66
CA GLY A 512 -2.85 -42.98 -9.12
C GLY A 512 -2.71 -41.68 -8.33
N LEU A 513 -3.80 -41.11 -7.80
CA LEU A 513 -3.70 -40.01 -6.84
C LEU A 513 -2.92 -40.46 -5.59
N PRO A 514 -1.91 -39.69 -5.12
CA PRO A 514 -1.15 -40.01 -3.91
C PRO A 514 -2.04 -40.22 -2.68
N PHE A 515 -1.79 -41.24 -1.87
CA PHE A 515 -2.55 -41.60 -0.66
C PHE A 515 -2.74 -40.44 0.35
N SER A 516 -1.89 -39.40 0.30
CA SER A 516 -2.03 -38.19 1.13
C SER A 516 -3.26 -37.32 0.80
N LEU A 517 -4.00 -37.62 -0.28
CA LEU A 517 -5.16 -36.87 -0.77
C LEU A 517 -6.52 -37.28 -0.22
N GLU A 518 -6.64 -38.48 0.35
CA GLU A 518 -7.95 -39.07 0.65
C GLU A 518 -8.79 -38.18 1.58
N ARG A 519 -8.17 -37.65 2.64
CA ARG A 519 -8.81 -36.69 3.57
C ARG A 519 -9.13 -35.36 2.91
N GLU A 520 -8.26 -34.91 2.00
CA GLU A 520 -8.40 -33.76 1.10
C GLU A 520 -9.76 -33.76 0.40
N MET A 521 -9.92 -34.85 -0.35
CA MET A 521 -11.00 -35.07 -1.30
C MET A 521 -12.33 -35.38 -0.61
N LEU A 522 -12.31 -36.00 0.57
CA LEU A 522 -13.52 -36.21 1.38
C LEU A 522 -14.09 -34.89 1.93
N VAL A 523 -13.26 -33.90 2.23
CA VAL A 523 -13.71 -32.55 2.60
C VAL A 523 -14.31 -31.84 1.38
N VAL A 524 -13.66 -31.95 0.23
CA VAL A 524 -14.09 -31.36 -1.04
C VAL A 524 -15.41 -31.97 -1.55
N ALA A 525 -15.61 -33.28 -1.37
CA ALA A 525 -16.83 -34.00 -1.76
C ALA A 525 -18.12 -33.43 -1.15
N ARG A 526 -18.02 -32.76 0.01
CA ARG A 526 -19.18 -32.12 0.67
C ARG A 526 -19.71 -30.91 -0.09
N TYR A 527 -18.91 -30.35 -0.99
CA TYR A 527 -19.24 -29.15 -1.77
C TYR A 527 -19.59 -29.47 -3.23
N LEU A 528 -19.51 -30.75 -3.63
CA LEU A 528 -19.80 -31.22 -4.99
C LEU A 528 -21.30 -31.42 -5.22
N PRO A 529 -21.80 -31.22 -6.47
CA PRO A 529 -23.08 -31.78 -6.88
C PRO A 529 -23.11 -33.29 -6.66
N LYS A 530 -24.28 -33.84 -6.31
CA LYS A 530 -24.45 -35.22 -5.83
C LYS A 530 -23.80 -36.27 -6.76
N GLU A 531 -23.94 -36.11 -8.07
CA GLU A 531 -23.37 -37.02 -9.07
C GLU A 531 -21.83 -37.10 -9.02
N PHE A 532 -21.16 -35.95 -8.89
CA PHE A 532 -19.70 -35.88 -8.79
C PHE A 532 -19.20 -36.32 -7.42
N ALA A 533 -19.96 -36.04 -6.36
CA ALA A 533 -19.64 -36.51 -5.02
C ALA A 533 -19.67 -38.04 -4.93
N GLU A 534 -20.63 -38.68 -5.62
CA GLU A 534 -20.74 -40.14 -5.71
C GLU A 534 -19.62 -40.75 -6.55
N LYS A 535 -19.31 -40.19 -7.73
CA LYS A 535 -18.15 -40.60 -8.54
C LYS A 535 -16.83 -40.47 -7.78
N LEU A 536 -16.62 -39.36 -7.08
CA LEU A 536 -15.41 -39.15 -6.28
C LEU A 536 -15.28 -40.16 -5.14
N ARG A 537 -16.39 -40.46 -4.45
CA ARG A 537 -16.39 -41.48 -3.39
C ARG A 537 -16.07 -42.88 -3.93
N LEU A 538 -16.61 -43.22 -5.10
CA LEU A 538 -16.31 -44.48 -5.80
C LEU A 538 -14.84 -44.59 -6.25
N CYS A 539 -14.19 -43.48 -6.62
CA CYS A 539 -12.77 -43.48 -6.96
C CYS A 539 -11.84 -43.57 -5.73
N LEU A 540 -12.31 -43.16 -4.55
CA LEU A 540 -11.54 -43.17 -3.30
C LEU A 540 -11.62 -44.50 -2.55
N THR A 541 -12.71 -45.26 -2.75
CA THR A 541 -12.92 -46.62 -2.22
C THR A 541 -12.37 -47.67 -3.17
#